data_AF-A0A947VR83-F1
#
_entry.id   AF-A0A947VR83-F1
#
_cell.length_a   1.000
_cell.length_b   1.000
_cell.length_c   1.000
_cell.angle_alpha   90.00
_cell.angle_beta   90.00
_cell.angle_gamma   90.00
#
_symmetry.space_group_name_H-M   'P 1'
#
loop_
_entity.id
_entity.type
_entity.pdbx_description
1 polymer ?
#
loop_
_entity_poly.entity_id
_entity_poly.type
_entity_poly.pdbx_seq_one_letter_code
_entity_poly.pdbx_strand_id
1 'polypeptide(L)'
;MNELATRLAGRYGARDWHDQRKDLAAATVDVARIRDVMAWLRDEEGYRHLSFMTAIDNIERGVFTLAYALRNHGTGHGLIIHADVGRDDPKVDSIHLLWGQAWTYQREMKEWYGIDFPGSPRVDEEFVLEGWDEIPMMRRDFDSLAYSDATYSERPGRVTHDPATHMKEKLYPEA
;
A
#
# COMPACT_ATOMS: atom_id res chain seq x y z
N MET A 1 11.51 -1.16 -28.89
CA MET A 1 10.20 -1.52 -28.30
C MET A 1 10.45 -2.74 -27.44
N ASN A 2 10.13 -2.69 -26.15
CA ASN A 2 10.52 -3.74 -25.19
C ASN A 2 9.73 -5.03 -25.48
N GLU A 3 10.40 -6.17 -25.68
CA GLU A 3 9.71 -7.43 -26.04
C GLU A 3 8.71 -7.86 -24.98
N LEU A 4 9.05 -7.67 -23.70
CA LEU A 4 8.18 -7.97 -22.57
C LEU A 4 6.89 -7.14 -22.62
N ALA A 5 6.98 -5.86 -23.01
CA ALA A 5 5.82 -5.00 -23.21
C ALA A 5 4.89 -5.57 -24.29
N THR A 6 5.46 -5.99 -25.43
CA THR A 6 4.71 -6.62 -26.53
C THR A 6 4.05 -7.93 -26.10
N ARG A 7 4.76 -8.80 -25.36
CA ARG A 7 4.21 -10.07 -24.85
C ARG A 7 3.10 -9.85 -23.82
N LEU A 8 3.30 -8.93 -22.87
CA LEU A 8 2.34 -8.59 -21.83
C LEU A 8 1.07 -7.94 -22.41
N ALA A 9 1.23 -7.00 -23.36
CA ALA A 9 0.11 -6.38 -24.07
C ALA A 9 -0.66 -7.40 -24.92
N GLY A 10 0.04 -8.24 -25.69
CA GLY A 10 -0.58 -9.24 -26.57
C GLY A 10 -1.29 -10.39 -25.83
N ARG A 11 -0.80 -10.80 -24.64
CA ARG A 11 -1.38 -11.92 -23.87
C ARG A 11 -2.45 -11.49 -22.86
N TYR A 12 -2.34 -10.29 -22.30
CA TYR A 12 -3.20 -9.83 -21.19
C TYR A 12 -3.85 -8.46 -21.38
N GLY A 13 -3.70 -7.83 -22.55
CA GLY A 13 -4.30 -6.51 -22.82
C GLY A 13 -3.67 -5.37 -22.02
N ALA A 14 -2.42 -5.54 -21.57
CA ALA A 14 -1.72 -4.53 -20.78
C ALA A 14 -1.54 -3.21 -21.54
N ARG A 15 -1.65 -2.12 -20.80
CA ARG A 15 -1.65 -0.73 -21.27
C ARG A 15 -0.56 0.06 -20.56
N ASP A 16 -0.37 1.30 -21.02
CA ASP A 16 0.33 2.36 -20.26
C ASP A 16 1.78 1.97 -19.87
N TRP A 17 2.46 1.22 -20.74
CA TRP A 17 3.85 0.82 -20.53
C TRP A 17 4.75 2.05 -20.47
N HIS A 18 5.53 2.16 -19.40
CA HIS A 18 6.45 3.26 -19.18
C HIS A 18 7.75 2.78 -18.52
N ASP A 19 8.87 2.89 -19.22
CA ASP A 19 10.21 2.64 -18.69
C ASP A 19 10.65 3.83 -17.80
N GLN A 20 10.44 3.72 -16.48
CA GLN A 20 10.75 4.78 -15.50
C GLN A 20 12.26 5.05 -15.37
N ARG A 21 13.08 4.00 -15.48
CA ARG A 21 14.54 4.05 -15.58
C ARG A 21 15.05 2.79 -16.28
N LYS A 22 16.34 2.74 -16.63
CA LYS A 22 16.98 1.67 -17.42
C LYS A 22 16.66 0.23 -16.94
N ASP A 23 16.48 0.03 -15.64
CA ASP A 23 16.23 -1.26 -14.98
C ASP A 23 14.84 -1.36 -14.33
N LEU A 24 13.91 -0.43 -14.61
CA LEU A 24 12.56 -0.44 -14.02
C LEU A 24 11.52 0.11 -15.00
N ALA A 25 10.52 -0.71 -15.32
CA ALA A 25 9.34 -0.30 -16.05
C ALA A 25 8.07 -0.43 -15.21
N ALA A 26 6.99 0.21 -15.65
CA ALA A 26 5.65 0.03 -15.15
C ALA A 26 4.67 -0.26 -16.29
N ALA A 27 3.57 -0.96 -15.99
CA ALA A 27 2.46 -1.20 -16.93
C ALA A 27 1.13 -1.43 -16.17
N THR A 28 0.01 -1.11 -16.81
CA THR A 28 -1.34 -1.29 -16.23
C THR A 28 -2.01 -2.53 -16.83
N VAL A 29 -2.65 -3.35 -16.00
CA VAL A 29 -3.43 -4.52 -16.43
C VAL A 29 -4.85 -4.47 -15.86
N ASP A 30 -5.75 -5.28 -16.41
CA ASP A 30 -7.08 -5.50 -15.85
C ASP A 30 -6.98 -6.31 -14.55
N VAL A 31 -7.68 -5.89 -13.50
CA VAL A 31 -7.68 -6.57 -12.19
C VAL A 31 -8.22 -7.99 -12.28
N ALA A 32 -9.18 -8.27 -13.18
CA ALA A 32 -9.69 -9.62 -13.40
C ALA A 32 -8.66 -10.57 -14.03
N ARG A 33 -7.52 -10.06 -14.52
CA ARG A 33 -6.39 -10.84 -15.05
C ARG A 33 -5.14 -10.80 -14.16
N ILE A 34 -5.19 -10.15 -13.00
CA ILE A 34 -3.99 -9.90 -12.18
C ILE A 34 -3.27 -11.19 -11.78
N ARG A 35 -4.01 -12.23 -11.40
CA ARG A 35 -3.44 -13.53 -11.00
C ARG A 35 -2.79 -14.28 -12.15
N ASP A 36 -3.38 -14.27 -13.34
CA ASP A 36 -2.79 -14.85 -14.56
C ASP A 36 -1.47 -14.14 -14.91
N VAL A 37 -1.50 -12.80 -14.92
CA VAL A 37 -0.35 -11.94 -15.18
C VAL A 37 0.77 -12.22 -14.18
N MET A 38 0.44 -12.28 -12.89
CA MET A 38 1.41 -12.53 -11.82
C MET A 38 2.03 -13.93 -11.91
N ALA A 39 1.22 -14.97 -12.17
CA ALA A 39 1.72 -16.33 -12.35
C ALA A 39 2.67 -16.42 -13.55
N TRP A 40 2.26 -15.83 -14.67
CA TRP A 40 3.05 -15.76 -15.90
C TRP A 40 4.39 -15.02 -15.72
N LEU A 41 4.36 -13.85 -15.09
CA LEU A 41 5.56 -13.07 -14.81
C LEU A 41 6.52 -13.84 -13.89
N ARG A 42 5.99 -14.53 -12.87
CA ARG A 42 6.79 -15.37 -11.96
C ARG A 42 7.43 -16.55 -12.70
N ASP A 43 6.65 -17.28 -13.48
CA ASP A 43 7.01 -18.62 -13.95
C ASP A 43 7.64 -18.67 -15.35
N GLU A 44 7.15 -17.87 -16.31
CA GLU A 44 7.70 -17.77 -17.67
C GLU A 44 8.75 -16.64 -17.77
N GLU A 45 8.46 -15.42 -17.28
CA GLU A 45 9.35 -14.24 -17.43
C GLU A 45 10.37 -14.03 -16.28
N GLY A 46 10.42 -14.96 -15.32
CA GLY A 46 11.47 -15.02 -14.29
C GLY A 46 11.42 -13.94 -13.20
N TYR A 47 10.31 -13.24 -13.01
CA TYR A 47 10.09 -12.30 -11.90
C TYR A 47 9.84 -13.03 -10.57
N ARG A 48 10.84 -13.77 -10.10
CA ARG A 48 10.72 -14.65 -8.94
C ARG A 48 10.53 -13.92 -7.61
N HIS A 49 10.86 -12.62 -7.51
CA HIS A 49 10.81 -11.86 -6.26
C HIS A 49 9.75 -10.75 -6.29
N LEU A 50 8.63 -10.96 -5.60
CA LEU A 50 7.72 -9.88 -5.17
C LEU A 50 8.42 -9.06 -4.08
N SER A 51 8.76 -7.81 -4.42
CA SER A 51 9.55 -6.90 -3.57
C SER A 51 8.66 -6.05 -2.65
N PHE A 52 7.48 -5.64 -3.13
CA PHE A 52 6.45 -4.94 -2.34
C PHE A 52 5.08 -5.06 -3.04
N MET A 53 3.98 -4.93 -2.29
CA MET A 53 2.60 -4.91 -2.79
C MET A 53 1.81 -3.90 -1.96
N THR A 54 1.10 -2.97 -2.60
CA THR A 54 0.37 -1.90 -1.88
C THR A 54 -0.79 -1.34 -2.71
N ALA A 55 -1.58 -0.43 -2.15
CA ALA A 55 -2.70 0.25 -2.78
C ALA A 55 -2.53 1.78 -2.78
N ILE A 56 -3.04 2.44 -3.81
CA ILE A 56 -3.07 3.90 -3.95
C ILE A 56 -4.52 4.32 -4.09
N ASP A 57 -5.03 5.14 -3.18
CA ASP A 57 -6.38 5.67 -3.25
C ASP A 57 -6.47 6.83 -4.25
N ASN A 58 -7.02 6.55 -5.43
CA ASN A 58 -7.32 7.53 -6.46
C ASN A 58 -8.81 7.90 -6.36
N ILE A 59 -9.20 8.53 -5.25
CA ILE A 59 -10.57 8.95 -4.95
C ILE A 59 -11.21 9.78 -6.08
N GLU A 60 -10.43 10.62 -6.77
CA GLU A 60 -10.87 11.41 -7.94
C GLU A 60 -11.25 10.55 -9.16
N ARG A 61 -10.79 9.30 -9.19
CA ARG A 61 -11.09 8.29 -10.22
C ARG A 61 -12.08 7.22 -9.73
N GLY A 62 -12.47 7.24 -8.45
CA GLY A 62 -13.34 6.22 -7.84
C GLY A 62 -12.70 4.83 -7.66
N VAL A 63 -11.37 4.73 -7.73
CA VAL A 63 -10.64 3.44 -7.71
C VAL A 63 -9.47 3.42 -6.74
N PHE A 64 -9.19 2.25 -6.17
CA PHE A 64 -7.88 1.93 -5.62
C PHE A 64 -7.00 1.37 -6.74
N THR A 65 -5.79 1.88 -6.90
CA THR A 65 -4.78 1.34 -7.82
C THR A 65 -3.81 0.48 -7.02
N LEU A 66 -3.88 -0.84 -7.22
CA LEU A 66 -2.94 -1.81 -6.64
C LEU A 66 -1.62 -1.74 -7.38
N ALA A 67 -0.50 -1.69 -6.66
CA ALA A 67 0.85 -1.66 -7.21
C ALA A 67 1.64 -2.90 -6.75
N TYR A 68 2.08 -3.71 -7.72
CA TYR A 68 2.83 -4.94 -7.52
C TYR A 68 4.28 -4.74 -8.00
N ALA A 69 5.22 -4.55 -7.08
CA ALA A 69 6.63 -4.32 -7.40
C ALA A 69 7.39 -5.64 -7.49
N LEU A 70 7.70 -6.07 -8.71
CA LEU A 70 8.37 -7.34 -9.02
C LEU A 70 9.84 -7.14 -9.40
N ARG A 71 10.69 -8.14 -9.15
CA ARG A 71 12.09 -8.18 -9.57
C ARG A 71 12.46 -9.51 -10.23
N ASN A 72 13.10 -9.43 -11.39
CA ASN A 72 13.84 -10.53 -12.01
C ASN A 72 15.33 -10.36 -11.67
N HIS A 73 15.89 -11.30 -10.91
CA HIS A 73 17.29 -11.25 -10.47
C HIS A 73 18.29 -11.69 -11.55
N GLY A 74 17.86 -12.43 -12.57
CA GLY A 74 18.73 -12.88 -13.67
C GLY A 74 18.99 -11.79 -14.71
N THR A 75 17.99 -10.94 -14.99
CA THR A 75 18.14 -9.76 -15.87
C THR A 75 18.48 -8.48 -15.08
N GLY A 76 18.30 -8.50 -13.76
CA GLY A 76 18.39 -7.32 -12.91
C GLY A 76 17.20 -6.36 -13.03
N HIS A 77 16.22 -6.64 -13.90
CA HIS A 77 15.11 -5.74 -14.22
C HIS A 77 13.99 -5.81 -13.17
N GLY A 78 13.39 -4.67 -12.85
CA GLY A 78 12.19 -4.53 -12.04
C GLY A 78 10.97 -4.16 -12.89
N LEU A 79 9.79 -4.59 -12.45
CA LEU A 79 8.52 -4.30 -13.12
C LEU A 79 7.46 -3.97 -12.08
N ILE A 80 6.79 -2.82 -12.23
CA ILE A 80 5.62 -2.46 -11.43
C ILE A 80 4.38 -2.74 -12.27
N ILE A 81 3.55 -3.69 -11.85
CA ILE A 81 2.22 -3.87 -12.45
C ILE A 81 1.21 -3.08 -11.62
N HIS A 82 0.40 -2.27 -12.31
CA HIS A 82 -0.75 -1.59 -11.74
C HIS A 82 -2.06 -2.30 -12.13
N ALA A 83 -3.02 -2.36 -11.21
CA ALA A 83 -4.38 -2.79 -11.49
C ALA A 83 -5.38 -1.92 -10.71
N ASP A 84 -6.36 -1.34 -11.40
CA ASP A 84 -7.41 -0.53 -10.77
C ASP A 84 -8.58 -1.42 -10.31
N VAL A 85 -9.08 -1.19 -9.10
CA VAL A 85 -10.29 -1.82 -8.54
C VAL A 85 -11.24 -0.75 -7.99
N GLY A 86 -12.55 -0.90 -8.22
CA GLY A 86 -13.57 0.07 -7.77
C GLY A 86 -13.67 0.17 -6.25
N ARG A 87 -13.93 1.38 -5.73
CA ARG A 87 -13.95 1.66 -4.28
C ARG A 87 -15.14 1.06 -3.50
N ASP A 88 -16.25 0.71 -4.17
CA ASP A 88 -17.52 0.34 -3.51
C ASP A 88 -17.53 -1.09 -2.95
N ASP A 89 -17.00 -2.06 -3.71
CA ASP A 89 -16.80 -3.46 -3.29
C ASP A 89 -15.43 -3.98 -3.77
N PRO A 90 -14.32 -3.48 -3.19
CA PRO A 90 -12.97 -3.72 -3.70
C PRO A 90 -12.48 -5.13 -3.40
N LYS A 91 -12.77 -6.09 -4.29
CA LYS A 91 -12.35 -7.50 -4.20
C LYS A 91 -11.34 -7.88 -5.27
N VAL A 92 -10.33 -8.67 -4.88
CA VAL A 92 -9.17 -8.99 -5.71
C VAL A 92 -8.73 -10.45 -5.54
N ASP A 93 -8.38 -11.12 -6.63
CA ASP A 93 -7.84 -12.48 -6.60
C ASP A 93 -6.51 -12.57 -5.83
N SER A 94 -6.47 -13.36 -4.75
CA SER A 94 -5.29 -13.47 -3.88
C SER A 94 -4.08 -14.12 -4.59
N ILE A 95 -2.91 -13.50 -4.45
CA ILE A 95 -1.63 -13.99 -5.00
C ILE A 95 -0.75 -14.72 -3.96
N HIS A 96 -1.27 -15.10 -2.79
CA HIS A 96 -0.47 -15.75 -1.73
C HIS A 96 0.11 -17.12 -2.16
N LEU A 97 -0.55 -17.84 -3.06
CA LEU A 97 -0.05 -19.08 -3.68
C LEU A 97 1.08 -18.83 -4.71
N LEU A 98 1.27 -17.57 -5.14
CA LEU A 98 2.34 -17.19 -6.06
C LEU A 98 3.61 -16.76 -5.30
N TRP A 99 3.45 -15.95 -4.25
CA TRP A 99 4.50 -15.60 -3.30
C TRP A 99 3.94 -15.67 -1.88
N GLY A 100 4.54 -16.54 -1.04
CA GLY A 100 4.02 -16.81 0.30
C GLY A 100 3.88 -15.57 1.17
N GLN A 101 4.81 -14.61 1.09
CA GLN A 101 4.75 -13.36 1.86
C GLN A 101 3.57 -12.45 1.51
N ALA A 102 2.86 -12.69 0.40
CA ALA A 102 1.78 -11.83 -0.04
C ALA A 102 0.49 -11.92 0.80
N TRP A 103 0.33 -12.93 1.67
CA TRP A 103 -0.80 -12.94 2.62
C TRP A 103 -0.71 -11.75 3.60
N THR A 104 0.49 -11.39 4.04
CA THR A 104 0.72 -10.25 4.93
C THR A 104 0.27 -8.96 4.27
N TYR A 105 0.78 -8.61 3.08
CA TYR A 105 0.40 -7.38 2.37
C TYR A 105 -1.10 -7.31 2.03
N GLN A 106 -1.75 -8.44 1.80
CA GLN A 106 -3.19 -8.49 1.51
C GLN A 106 -4.04 -8.23 2.75
N ARG A 107 -3.60 -8.75 3.91
CA ARG A 107 -4.17 -8.44 5.23
C ARG A 107 -3.95 -6.96 5.59
N GLU A 108 -2.75 -6.45 5.36
CA GLU A 108 -2.33 -5.05 5.46
C GLU A 108 -3.28 -4.12 4.66
N MET A 109 -3.55 -4.45 3.39
CA MET A 109 -4.44 -3.65 2.54
C MET A 109 -5.93 -3.79 2.88
N LYS A 110 -6.38 -4.93 3.41
CA LYS A 110 -7.75 -5.06 3.90
C LYS A 110 -7.98 -4.23 5.15
N GLU A 111 -7.06 -4.30 6.10
CA GLU A 111 -7.12 -3.52 7.33
C GLU A 111 -7.02 -2.00 7.07
N TRP A 112 -6.12 -1.57 6.17
CA TRP A 112 -5.82 -0.14 6.00
C TRP A 112 -6.63 0.57 4.90
N TYR A 113 -7.13 -0.15 3.89
CA TYR A 113 -7.92 0.41 2.78
C TYR A 113 -9.32 -0.24 2.63
N GLY A 114 -9.60 -1.35 3.31
CA GLY A 114 -10.83 -2.13 3.12
C GLY A 114 -10.87 -2.98 1.85
N ILE A 115 -9.71 -3.29 1.24
CA ILE A 115 -9.62 -4.09 0.01
C ILE A 115 -9.56 -5.58 0.37
N ASP A 116 -10.53 -6.37 -0.08
CA ASP A 116 -10.65 -7.79 0.27
C ASP A 116 -9.94 -8.72 -0.73
N PHE A 117 -9.36 -9.80 -0.19
CA PHE A 117 -8.60 -10.80 -0.94
C PHE A 117 -9.10 -12.22 -0.59
N PRO A 118 -10.24 -12.65 -1.16
CA PRO A 118 -10.89 -13.91 -0.79
C PRO A 118 -9.97 -15.12 -0.82
N GLY A 119 -10.01 -15.91 0.26
CA GLY A 119 -9.18 -17.10 0.43
C GLY A 119 -7.71 -16.84 0.76
N SER A 120 -7.30 -15.59 1.03
CA SER A 120 -5.97 -15.31 1.55
C SER A 120 -5.85 -15.70 3.04
N PRO A 121 -4.73 -16.31 3.49
CA PRO A 121 -4.55 -16.69 4.89
C PRO A 121 -4.70 -15.50 5.85
N ARG A 122 -5.47 -15.70 6.93
CA ARG A 122 -5.65 -14.76 8.05
C ARG A 122 -6.24 -13.39 7.67
N VAL A 123 -6.89 -13.31 6.51
CA VAL A 123 -7.44 -12.07 5.94
C VAL A 123 -8.69 -11.56 6.68
N ASP A 124 -9.27 -12.37 7.57
CA ASP A 124 -10.43 -12.01 8.42
C ASP A 124 -10.05 -11.92 9.92
N GLU A 125 -8.76 -11.86 10.23
CA GLU A 125 -8.22 -11.72 11.60
C GLU A 125 -7.56 -10.35 11.78
N GLU A 126 -7.80 -9.65 12.90
CA GLU A 126 -7.16 -8.37 13.30
C GLU A 126 -5.62 -8.42 13.23
N PHE A 127 -4.95 -7.41 12.68
CA PHE A 127 -3.51 -7.45 12.37
C PHE A 127 -2.65 -6.43 13.12
N VAL A 128 -2.87 -5.14 12.89
CA VAL A 128 -2.16 -4.04 13.54
C VAL A 128 -3.14 -3.09 14.22
N LEU A 129 -4.40 -3.07 13.78
CA LEU A 129 -5.45 -2.17 14.23
C LEU A 129 -6.46 -2.88 15.15
N GLU A 130 -5.95 -3.60 16.16
CA GLU A 130 -6.78 -4.27 17.18
C GLU A 130 -7.74 -3.24 17.82
N GLY A 131 -9.06 -3.48 17.70
CA GLY A 131 -10.09 -2.55 18.20
C GLY A 131 -10.29 -1.24 17.41
N TRP A 132 -9.95 -1.19 16.11
CA TRP A 132 -10.28 -0.05 15.24
C TRP A 132 -11.67 -0.17 14.61
N ASP A 133 -12.64 0.59 15.13
CA ASP A 133 -14.04 0.62 14.67
C ASP A 133 -14.33 1.68 13.57
N GLU A 134 -13.34 2.49 13.19
CA GLU A 134 -13.49 3.62 12.26
C GLU A 134 -13.23 3.25 10.78
N ILE A 135 -13.48 4.18 9.86
CA ILE A 135 -13.11 4.02 8.44
C ILE A 135 -11.59 3.72 8.29
N PRO A 136 -11.17 2.80 7.39
CA PRO A 136 -9.76 2.43 7.24
C PRO A 136 -8.84 3.62 6.92
N MET A 137 -7.81 3.86 7.75
CA MET A 137 -7.15 5.17 7.80
C MET A 137 -6.30 5.57 6.58
N MET A 138 -5.97 4.64 5.68
CA MET A 138 -5.22 4.97 4.45
C MET A 138 -6.15 5.39 3.30
N ARG A 139 -7.47 5.43 3.52
CA ARG A 139 -8.44 6.11 2.65
C ARG A 139 -8.31 7.62 2.79
N ARG A 140 -8.32 8.34 1.67
CA ARG A 140 -8.14 9.81 1.62
C ARG A 140 -9.37 10.60 2.06
N ASP A 141 -10.48 9.91 2.29
CA ASP A 141 -11.70 10.39 2.93
C ASP A 141 -11.71 10.22 4.47
N PHE A 142 -10.64 9.68 5.08
CA PHE A 142 -10.45 9.71 6.53
C PHE A 142 -9.82 11.04 6.99
N ASP A 143 -10.52 11.77 7.87
CA ASP A 143 -9.98 12.97 8.52
C ASP A 143 -9.22 12.61 9.81
N SER A 144 -7.90 12.45 9.68
CA SER A 144 -7.02 12.13 10.79
C SER A 144 -6.90 13.25 11.84
N LEU A 145 -7.21 14.51 11.50
CA LEU A 145 -7.21 15.62 12.46
C LEU A 145 -8.48 15.58 13.30
N ALA A 146 -9.65 15.49 12.66
CA ALA A 146 -10.93 15.35 13.38
C ALA A 146 -10.96 14.11 14.29
N TYR A 147 -10.40 12.98 13.83
CA TYR A 147 -10.22 11.79 14.67
C TYR A 147 -9.27 12.06 15.85
N SER A 148 -8.15 12.74 15.62
CA SER A 148 -7.18 13.08 16.68
C SER A 148 -7.81 13.96 17.76
N ASP A 149 -8.51 15.03 17.35
CA ASP A 149 -9.12 16.01 18.25
C ASP A 149 -10.29 15.40 19.06
N ALA A 150 -10.98 14.40 18.51
CA ALA A 150 -12.02 13.64 19.22
C ALA A 150 -11.46 12.58 20.18
N THR A 151 -10.31 11.97 19.84
CA THR A 151 -9.74 10.82 20.56
C THR A 151 -8.75 11.24 21.66
N TYR A 152 -7.98 12.31 21.45
CA TYR A 152 -6.85 12.68 22.30
C TYR A 152 -7.02 14.10 22.85
N SER A 153 -6.88 14.24 24.18
CA SER A 153 -6.79 15.55 24.82
C SER A 153 -5.51 16.29 24.40
N GLU A 154 -5.63 17.56 24.00
CA GLU A 154 -4.46 18.42 23.77
C GLU A 154 -3.52 18.41 24.98
N ARG A 155 -2.26 18.04 24.76
CA ARG A 155 -1.21 18.18 25.76
C ARG A 155 -0.68 19.62 25.70
N PRO A 156 -0.62 20.36 26.83
CA PRO A 156 -0.03 21.69 26.84
C PRO A 156 1.42 21.64 26.32
N GLY A 157 1.75 22.54 25.39
CA GLY A 157 3.04 22.58 24.72
C GLY A 157 4.22 22.68 25.69
N ARG A 158 5.38 22.15 25.28
CA ARG A 158 6.61 22.17 26.10
C ARG A 158 7.10 23.61 26.29
N VAL A 159 6.70 24.24 27.39
CA VAL A 159 7.32 25.49 27.85
C VAL A 159 8.78 25.21 28.20
N THR A 160 9.70 25.97 27.60
CA THR A 160 11.12 25.95 27.92
C THR A 160 11.44 27.22 28.67
N HIS A 161 11.67 27.11 29.98
CA HIS A 161 12.08 28.21 30.84
C HIS A 161 13.61 28.31 30.89
N ASP A 162 14.14 29.51 31.17
CA ASP A 162 15.52 29.65 31.62
C ASP A 162 15.69 28.94 32.99
N PRO A 163 16.69 28.04 33.16
CA PRO A 163 16.86 27.30 34.41
C PRO A 163 17.14 28.17 35.62
N ALA A 164 17.87 29.28 35.47
CA ALA A 164 18.20 30.18 36.57
C ALA A 164 17.00 31.03 36.97
N THR A 165 16.27 31.58 36.00
CA THR A 165 15.03 32.34 36.25
C THR A 165 13.96 31.46 36.91
N HIS A 166 13.70 30.28 36.35
CA HIS A 166 12.72 29.34 36.90
C HIS A 166 13.07 28.87 38.31
N MET A 167 14.36 28.60 38.59
CA MET A 167 14.80 28.25 39.94
C MET A 167 14.71 29.43 40.91
N LYS A 168 14.94 30.68 40.47
CA LYS A 168 14.72 31.85 41.32
C LYS A 168 13.23 31.99 41.68
N GLU A 169 12.36 32.02 40.68
CA GLU A 169 10.90 32.15 40.85
C GLU A 169 10.33 31.05 41.77
N LYS A 170 10.79 29.81 41.62
CA LYS A 170 10.29 28.66 42.37
C LYS A 170 10.83 28.54 43.80
N LEU A 171 12.02 29.06 44.09
CA LEU A 171 12.64 29.01 45.42
C LEU A 171 12.43 30.30 46.23
N TYR A 172 12.27 31.44 45.55
CA TYR A 172 12.18 32.76 46.17
C TYR A 172 11.04 33.60 45.52
N PRO A 173 9.76 33.18 45.65
CA PRO A 173 8.62 33.83 44.99
C PRO A 173 8.29 35.25 45.52
N GLU A 174 8.91 35.68 46.63
CA GLU A 174 8.66 36.97 47.30
C GLU A 174 9.89 37.91 47.27
N ALA A 175 10.82 37.74 46.31
CA ALA A 175 12.13 38.43 46.27
C ALA A 175 12.54 39.00 44.89
#